data_AF-A0A3D4PHR1-F1
#
_entry.id   AF-A0A3D4PHR1-F1
#
_cell.length_a   1.000
_cell.length_b   1.000
_cell.length_c   1.000
_cell.angle_alpha   90.00
_cell.angle_beta   90.00
_cell.angle_gamma   90.00
#
_symmetry.space_group_name_H-M   'P 1'
#
loop_
_entity.id
_entity.type
_entity.pdbx_description
1 polymer ?
#
loop_
_entity_poly.entity_id
_entity_poly.type
_entity_poly.pdbx_seq_one_letter_code
_entity_poly.pdbx_strand_id
1 'polypeptide(L)'
;MPMRRHDLDLITIPGDPLALLALLPSSDVELEETWKVPDWAAQMFVGIEAATSVEMSGKLIAVKDQIATIEFKGKVAGATIGALTEVSIKGTATFDIANQLLTSLKMEQLEKRSVSTVSPGMEVTANVSWQRKVSPSVTISENQIANIPFDLPEISKLLLFKSKHWNISLIHDRNWYVFQEIPEVAVLRMVDNGSLISQCNIAKIGSAAPGQHVAPEKFESDIKASLGESLSSIVDKGVVEVNSGNYIYRVVASGSANGLEMVWIYYLCAAEDGRQVSFVFAVEGNNIEILNSRDLSMVESIEFEPVGQ
;
A
#
# COMPACT_ATOMS: atom_id res chain seq x y z
N MET A 1 -14.52 4.22 -7.94
CA MET A 1 -13.38 5.05 -7.49
C MET A 1 -12.39 4.18 -6.75
N PRO A 2 -11.07 4.44 -6.88
CA PRO A 2 -10.06 3.76 -6.08
C PRO A 2 -10.31 3.90 -4.57
N MET A 3 -9.85 2.92 -3.79
CA MET A 3 -9.85 2.98 -2.33
C MET A 3 -8.77 3.94 -1.83
N ARG A 4 -8.89 4.48 -0.61
CA ARG A 4 -7.74 5.12 0.05
C ARG A 4 -6.87 4.05 0.70
N ARG A 5 -5.62 4.40 1.03
CA ARG A 5 -4.69 3.48 1.72
C ARG A 5 -5.32 2.86 2.96
N HIS A 6 -5.88 3.68 3.86
CA HIS A 6 -6.51 3.19 5.08
C HIS A 6 -7.64 2.19 4.81
N ASP A 7 -8.42 2.39 3.73
CA ASP A 7 -9.51 1.48 3.38
C ASP A 7 -8.96 0.12 2.88
N LEU A 8 -7.82 0.12 2.18
CA LEU A 8 -7.10 -1.10 1.80
C LEU A 8 -6.51 -1.83 3.03
N ASP A 9 -5.99 -1.08 3.99
CA ASP A 9 -5.43 -1.67 5.23
C ASP A 9 -6.53 -2.37 6.05
N LEU A 10 -7.76 -1.85 6.04
CA LEU A 10 -8.91 -2.45 6.75
C LEU A 10 -9.34 -3.81 6.21
N ILE A 11 -9.04 -4.13 4.95
CA ILE A 11 -9.36 -5.44 4.36
C ILE A 11 -8.19 -6.43 4.45
N THR A 12 -7.03 -5.98 4.92
CA THR A 12 -5.85 -6.82 5.13
C THR A 12 -5.77 -7.17 6.62
N ILE A 13 -6.59 -8.15 7.04
CA ILE A 13 -6.79 -8.47 8.46
C ILE A 13 -5.95 -9.67 8.92
N PRO A 14 -5.37 -9.62 10.14
CA PRO A 14 -4.86 -10.80 10.80
C PRO A 14 -5.94 -11.88 10.92
N GLY A 15 -5.57 -13.14 10.65
CA GLY A 15 -6.49 -14.27 10.76
C GLY A 15 -7.55 -14.32 9.66
N ASP A 16 -7.24 -13.85 8.44
CA ASP A 16 -8.14 -13.92 7.28
C ASP A 16 -8.76 -15.33 7.11
N PRO A 17 -10.10 -15.47 7.12
CA PRO A 17 -10.78 -16.74 6.90
C PRO A 17 -10.46 -17.42 5.58
N LEU A 18 -10.09 -16.67 4.53
CA LEU A 18 -9.70 -17.23 3.23
C LEU A 18 -8.29 -17.82 3.30
N ALA A 19 -7.34 -17.07 3.88
CA ALA A 19 -5.99 -17.57 4.09
C ALA A 19 -5.99 -18.81 5.01
N LEU A 20 -6.82 -18.84 6.06
CA LEU A 20 -6.92 -19.97 7.00
C LEU A 20 -7.25 -21.31 6.30
N LEU A 21 -8.00 -21.29 5.21
CA LEU A 21 -8.33 -22.50 4.45
C LEU A 21 -7.08 -23.20 3.90
N ALA A 22 -6.06 -22.43 3.52
CA ALA A 22 -4.81 -22.97 2.99
C ALA A 22 -3.92 -23.65 4.05
N LEU A 23 -4.24 -23.50 5.34
CA LEU A 23 -3.51 -24.14 6.45
C LEU A 23 -4.05 -25.54 6.75
N LEU A 24 -5.22 -25.90 6.22
CA LEU A 24 -5.82 -27.22 6.38
C LEU A 24 -4.94 -28.30 5.72
N PRO A 25 -5.00 -29.55 6.21
CA PRO A 25 -4.24 -30.64 5.61
C PRO A 25 -4.76 -30.94 4.20
N SER A 26 -3.86 -31.39 3.32
CA SER A 26 -4.19 -31.77 1.93
C SER A 26 -4.76 -33.19 1.80
N SER A 27 -4.77 -33.93 2.90
CA SER A 27 -5.31 -35.29 3.03
C SER A 27 -6.06 -35.42 4.36
N ASP A 28 -6.80 -36.50 4.50
CA ASP A 28 -7.39 -36.87 5.78
C ASP A 28 -6.30 -37.04 6.84
N VAL A 29 -6.64 -36.70 8.09
CA VAL A 29 -5.77 -36.79 9.26
C VAL A 29 -6.51 -37.44 10.41
N GLU A 30 -5.82 -38.26 11.20
CA GLU A 30 -6.35 -38.90 12.40
C GLU A 30 -6.37 -37.94 13.60
N LEU A 31 -7.14 -38.29 14.64
CA LEU A 31 -7.11 -37.55 15.90
C LEU A 31 -5.69 -37.58 16.49
N GLU A 32 -5.23 -36.44 17.01
CA GLU A 32 -3.86 -36.17 17.48
C GLU A 32 -2.78 -36.08 16.38
N GLU A 33 -3.13 -36.34 15.11
CA GLU A 33 -2.19 -36.19 13.99
C GLU A 33 -1.79 -34.73 13.78
N THR A 34 -0.52 -34.52 13.47
CA THR A 34 0.09 -33.21 13.20
C THR A 34 0.58 -33.18 11.76
N TRP A 35 0.33 -32.07 11.07
CA TRP A 35 0.85 -31.83 9.72
C TRP A 35 1.69 -30.55 9.70
N LYS A 36 2.64 -30.51 8.76
CA LYS A 36 3.35 -29.28 8.40
C LYS A 36 2.42 -28.45 7.52
N VAL A 37 2.23 -27.18 7.87
CA VAL A 37 1.55 -26.21 7.00
C VAL A 37 2.50 -25.83 5.85
N PRO A 38 2.03 -25.79 4.58
CA PRO A 38 2.85 -25.34 3.46
C PRO A 38 3.41 -23.93 3.69
N ASP A 39 4.68 -23.72 3.38
CA ASP A 39 5.38 -22.47 3.72
C ASP A 39 4.70 -21.23 3.11
N TRP A 40 4.22 -21.34 1.87
CA TRP A 40 3.48 -20.27 1.19
C TRP A 40 2.16 -19.92 1.88
N ALA A 41 1.46 -20.91 2.44
CA ALA A 41 0.18 -20.72 3.13
C ALA A 41 0.41 -20.04 4.48
N ALA A 42 1.43 -20.48 5.22
CA ALA A 42 1.85 -19.85 6.46
C ALA A 42 2.28 -18.39 6.23
N GLN A 43 3.09 -18.14 5.20
CA GLN A 43 3.52 -16.79 4.81
C GLN A 43 2.33 -15.87 4.46
N MET A 44 1.39 -16.37 3.63
CA MET A 44 0.18 -15.63 3.26
C MET A 44 -0.69 -15.32 4.49
N PHE A 45 -0.86 -16.28 5.39
CA PHE A 45 -1.70 -16.14 6.58
C PHE A 45 -1.21 -15.08 7.56
N VAL A 46 0.11 -14.92 7.70
CA VAL A 46 0.71 -13.92 8.59
C VAL A 46 1.02 -12.58 7.90
N GLY A 47 0.85 -12.48 6.58
CA GLY A 47 1.08 -11.25 5.83
C GLY A 47 2.56 -10.84 5.71
N ILE A 48 3.48 -11.80 5.59
CA ILE A 48 4.91 -11.52 5.34
C ILE A 48 5.20 -11.58 3.84
N GLU A 49 5.83 -10.55 3.28
CA GLU A 49 6.05 -10.40 1.83
C GLU A 49 7.24 -11.23 1.34
N ALA A 50 8.32 -11.26 2.11
CA ALA A 50 9.54 -12.01 1.78
C ALA A 50 9.96 -12.86 2.98
N ALA A 51 9.40 -14.06 3.10
CA ALA A 51 9.73 -14.98 4.18
C ALA A 51 11.15 -15.56 4.03
N THR A 52 11.91 -15.55 5.13
CA THR A 52 13.24 -16.14 5.23
C THR A 52 13.27 -17.37 6.14
N SER A 53 12.28 -17.50 7.01
CA SER A 53 12.06 -18.69 7.85
C SER A 53 10.56 -18.91 8.05
N VAL A 54 10.11 -20.16 7.90
CA VAL A 54 8.71 -20.54 8.04
C VAL A 54 8.62 -21.85 8.83
N GLU A 55 8.00 -21.78 10.00
CA GLU A 55 7.75 -22.93 10.86
C GLU A 55 6.30 -22.89 11.31
N MET A 56 5.41 -23.66 10.68
CA MET A 56 4.01 -23.72 11.09
C MET A 56 3.46 -25.13 11.01
N SER A 57 2.68 -25.52 12.01
CA SER A 57 2.05 -26.83 12.12
C SER A 57 0.58 -26.70 12.50
N GLY A 58 -0.23 -27.58 11.93
CA GLY A 58 -1.59 -27.83 12.38
C GLY A 58 -1.69 -29.18 13.09
N LYS A 59 -2.63 -29.30 14.02
CA LYS A 59 -2.91 -30.56 14.73
C LYS A 59 -4.40 -30.74 14.94
N LEU A 60 -4.93 -31.93 14.65
CA LEU A 60 -6.32 -32.27 14.97
C LEU A 60 -6.40 -32.68 16.44
N ILE A 61 -7.03 -31.85 17.29
CA ILE A 61 -7.01 -32.05 18.75
C ILE A 61 -8.34 -32.55 19.33
N ALA A 62 -9.43 -32.47 18.56
CA ALA A 62 -10.71 -33.03 18.97
C ALA A 62 -11.62 -33.26 17.77
N VAL A 63 -12.43 -34.32 17.82
CA VAL A 63 -13.59 -34.53 16.94
C VAL A 63 -14.77 -34.93 17.82
N LYS A 64 -15.85 -34.14 17.81
CA LYS A 64 -17.08 -34.44 18.55
C LYS A 64 -18.29 -33.96 17.75
N ASP A 65 -19.31 -34.81 17.63
CA ASP A 65 -20.58 -34.45 16.97
C ASP A 65 -20.38 -33.84 15.55
N GLN A 66 -19.47 -34.41 14.75
CA GLN A 66 -19.05 -33.91 13.43
C GLN A 66 -18.39 -32.52 13.43
N ILE A 67 -17.89 -32.07 14.57
CA ILE A 67 -17.11 -30.84 14.71
C ILE A 67 -15.67 -31.20 15.07
N ALA A 68 -14.74 -30.78 14.20
CA ALA A 68 -13.31 -30.89 14.43
C ALA A 68 -12.77 -29.59 15.06
N THR A 69 -11.87 -29.74 16.03
CA THR A 69 -11.06 -28.64 16.57
C THR A 69 -9.61 -28.83 16.15
N ILE A 70 -9.06 -27.81 15.52
CA ILE A 70 -7.72 -27.81 14.96
C ILE A 70 -6.89 -26.78 15.70
N GLU A 71 -5.74 -27.18 16.25
CA GLU A 71 -4.74 -26.26 16.78
C GLU A 71 -3.79 -25.84 15.67
N PHE A 72 -3.47 -24.54 15.59
CA PHE A 72 -2.39 -24.02 14.79
C PHE A 72 -1.36 -23.35 15.70
N LYS A 73 -0.08 -23.63 15.45
CA LYS A 73 1.02 -22.90 16.05
C LYS A 73 2.13 -22.71 15.03
N GLY A 74 2.81 -21.58 15.10
CA GLY A 74 3.94 -21.36 14.23
C GLY A 74 4.61 -20.02 14.41
N LYS A 75 5.72 -19.86 13.70
CA LYS A 75 6.54 -18.67 13.62
C LYS A 75 6.99 -18.47 12.18
N VAL A 76 6.92 -17.24 11.72
CA VAL A 76 7.38 -16.83 10.40
C VAL A 76 8.25 -15.60 10.57
N ALA A 77 9.42 -15.58 9.94
CA ALA A 77 10.31 -14.43 9.90
C ALA A 77 10.62 -14.05 8.46
N GLY A 78 10.83 -12.77 8.22
CA GLY A 78 11.07 -12.24 6.88
C GLY A 78 11.08 -10.73 6.84
N ALA A 79 10.60 -10.17 5.74
CA ALA A 79 10.41 -8.74 5.60
C ALA A 79 8.97 -8.38 5.14
N THR A 80 8.50 -7.23 5.62
CA THR A 80 7.26 -6.58 5.20
C THR A 80 7.57 -5.12 4.94
N ILE A 81 7.44 -4.67 3.69
CA ILE A 81 7.74 -3.32 3.23
C ILE A 81 9.15 -2.89 3.66
N GLY A 82 10.13 -3.80 3.50
CA GLY A 82 11.54 -3.58 3.83
C GLY A 82 11.88 -3.60 5.34
N ALA A 83 10.90 -3.71 6.24
CA ALA A 83 11.18 -3.92 7.67
C ALA A 83 11.35 -5.42 7.98
N LEU A 84 12.39 -5.73 8.77
CA LEU A 84 12.55 -7.06 9.38
C LEU A 84 11.34 -7.33 10.26
N THR A 85 10.64 -8.43 9.99
CA THR A 85 9.37 -8.77 10.61
C THR A 85 9.39 -10.22 11.08
N GLU A 86 8.91 -10.43 12.30
CA GLU A 86 8.73 -11.74 12.90
C GLU A 86 7.30 -11.84 13.45
N VAL A 87 6.57 -12.87 13.02
CA VAL A 87 5.21 -13.14 13.45
C VAL A 87 5.14 -14.52 14.08
N SER A 88 4.64 -14.62 15.31
CA SER A 88 4.32 -15.88 15.98
C SER A 88 2.83 -16.00 16.19
N ILE A 89 2.25 -17.16 15.90
CA ILE A 89 0.83 -17.44 16.08
C ILE A 89 0.60 -18.67 16.94
N LYS A 90 -0.46 -18.61 17.75
CA LYS A 90 -1.05 -19.78 18.40
C LYS A 90 -2.56 -19.61 18.43
N GLY A 91 -3.29 -20.62 17.98
CA GLY A 91 -4.75 -20.52 17.94
C GLY A 91 -5.45 -21.85 17.71
N THR A 92 -6.77 -21.78 17.76
CA THR A 92 -7.65 -22.90 17.45
C THR A 92 -8.69 -22.47 16.42
N ALA A 93 -8.95 -23.36 15.48
CA ALA A 93 -10.03 -23.23 14.53
C ALA A 93 -11.04 -24.36 14.71
N THR A 94 -12.28 -24.10 14.34
CA THR A 94 -13.35 -25.10 14.34
C THR A 94 -13.75 -25.39 12.91
N PHE A 95 -13.86 -26.67 12.57
CA PHE A 95 -14.27 -27.14 11.25
C PHE A 95 -15.52 -28.01 11.40
N ASP A 96 -16.58 -27.63 10.70
CA ASP A 96 -17.80 -28.43 10.56
C ASP A 96 -17.58 -29.46 9.44
N ILE A 97 -17.47 -30.73 9.81
CA ILE A 97 -17.19 -31.83 8.89
C ILE A 97 -18.39 -32.08 7.97
N ALA A 98 -19.60 -31.99 8.51
CA ALA A 98 -20.82 -32.26 7.76
C ALA A 98 -21.05 -31.22 6.65
N ASN A 99 -20.76 -29.96 6.94
CA ASN A 99 -20.92 -28.85 5.99
C ASN A 99 -19.61 -28.46 5.28
N GLN A 100 -18.50 -29.14 5.57
CA GLN A 100 -17.17 -28.88 5.03
C GLN A 100 -16.74 -27.40 5.14
N LEU A 101 -16.89 -26.82 6.33
CA LEU A 101 -16.73 -25.39 6.53
C LEU A 101 -15.95 -25.09 7.82
N LEU A 102 -14.90 -24.26 7.74
CA LEU A 102 -14.37 -23.58 8.94
C LEU A 102 -15.47 -22.71 9.56
N THR A 103 -15.77 -22.80 10.85
CA THR A 103 -16.85 -22.01 11.48
C THR A 103 -16.33 -20.95 12.43
N SER A 104 -15.11 -21.09 12.94
CA SER A 104 -14.50 -20.08 13.80
C SER A 104 -12.99 -20.17 13.86
N LEU A 105 -12.38 -19.06 14.28
CA LEU A 105 -10.98 -18.96 14.68
C LEU A 105 -10.90 -18.20 16.00
N LYS A 106 -9.98 -18.63 16.87
CA LYS A 106 -9.47 -17.86 18.00
C LYS A 106 -7.96 -17.99 18.01
N MET A 107 -7.24 -16.88 17.90
CA MET A 107 -5.78 -16.89 17.87
C MET A 107 -5.19 -15.69 18.58
N GLU A 108 -3.99 -15.90 19.10
CA GLU A 108 -3.05 -14.85 19.47
C GLU A 108 -1.98 -14.76 18.38
N GLN A 109 -1.69 -13.53 17.96
CA GLN A 109 -0.61 -13.19 17.05
C GLN A 109 0.33 -12.20 17.75
N LEU A 110 1.60 -12.54 17.85
CA LEU A 110 2.66 -11.64 18.25
C LEU A 110 3.43 -11.21 17.01
N GLU A 111 3.45 -9.92 16.73
CA GLU A 111 4.25 -9.33 15.65
C GLU A 111 5.34 -8.44 16.24
N LYS A 112 6.58 -8.64 15.76
CA LYS A 112 7.72 -7.75 15.99
C LYS A 112 8.24 -7.27 14.65
N ARG A 113 8.21 -5.97 14.43
CA ARG A 113 8.60 -5.34 13.17
C ARG A 113 9.56 -4.19 13.44
N SER A 114 10.68 -4.17 12.73
CA SER A 114 11.64 -3.06 12.81
C SER A 114 11.09 -1.80 12.15
N VAL A 115 11.78 -0.68 12.33
CA VAL A 115 11.53 0.53 11.54
C VAL A 115 11.79 0.23 10.05
N SER A 116 10.98 0.82 9.17
CA SER A 116 11.18 0.85 7.71
C SER A 116 11.28 2.29 7.21
N THR A 117 11.43 2.44 5.90
CA THR A 117 11.40 3.73 5.20
C THR A 117 10.03 4.41 5.25
N VAL A 118 8.94 3.68 5.54
CA VAL A 118 7.56 4.22 5.49
C VAL A 118 6.73 4.00 6.75
N SER A 119 7.22 3.23 7.71
CA SER A 119 6.50 2.91 8.95
C SER A 119 7.45 2.84 10.14
N PRO A 120 7.03 3.30 11.33
CA PRO A 120 7.75 3.02 12.56
C PRO A 120 7.81 1.52 12.85
N GLY A 121 8.74 1.14 13.72
CA GLY A 121 8.80 -0.20 14.28
C GLY A 121 7.64 -0.44 15.25
N MET A 122 7.32 -1.71 15.46
CA MET A 122 6.16 -2.13 16.22
C MET A 122 6.43 -3.45 16.95
N GLU A 123 5.92 -3.57 18.17
CA GLU A 123 5.81 -4.83 18.90
C GLU A 123 4.38 -4.92 19.44
N VAL A 124 3.57 -5.81 18.85
CA VAL A 124 2.12 -5.89 19.12
C VAL A 124 1.69 -7.33 19.31
N THR A 125 0.86 -7.54 20.33
CA THR A 125 0.09 -8.78 20.50
C THR A 125 -1.37 -8.51 20.11
N ALA A 126 -1.84 -9.17 19.06
CA ALA A 126 -3.22 -9.12 18.60
C ALA A 126 -3.96 -10.41 19.01
N ASN A 127 -5.13 -10.25 19.63
CA ASN A 127 -6.06 -11.34 19.89
C ASN A 127 -7.18 -11.28 18.86
N VAL A 128 -7.23 -12.28 17.97
CA VAL A 128 -8.16 -12.33 16.86
C VAL A 128 -9.19 -13.42 17.10
N SER A 129 -10.45 -13.10 16.89
CA SER A 129 -11.49 -14.12 16.85
C SER A 129 -12.59 -13.76 15.87
N TRP A 130 -13.09 -14.77 15.17
CA TRP A 130 -14.27 -14.63 14.32
C TRP A 130 -15.10 -15.91 14.34
N GLN A 131 -16.36 -15.77 13.97
CA GLN A 131 -17.30 -16.87 13.76
C GLN A 131 -18.06 -16.64 12.46
N ARG A 132 -18.28 -17.69 11.70
CA ARG A 132 -19.10 -17.67 10.49
C ARG A 132 -20.14 -18.77 10.51
N LYS A 133 -21.30 -18.49 9.92
CA LYS A 133 -22.41 -19.41 9.76
C LYS A 133 -22.92 -19.29 8.34
N VAL A 134 -23.41 -20.39 7.78
CA VAL A 134 -24.07 -20.36 6.48
C VAL A 134 -25.31 -19.47 6.59
N SER A 135 -25.40 -18.49 5.69
CA SER A 135 -26.59 -17.64 5.62
C SER A 135 -27.75 -18.42 5.01
N PRO A 136 -28.94 -18.45 5.63
CA PRO A 136 -30.10 -19.15 5.09
C PRO A 136 -30.72 -18.43 3.88
N SER A 137 -30.31 -17.20 3.57
CA SER A 137 -31.08 -16.24 2.78
C SER A 137 -30.37 -15.71 1.54
N VAL A 138 -29.18 -16.21 1.20
CA VAL A 138 -28.43 -15.74 0.02
C VAL A 138 -28.10 -16.91 -0.90
N THR A 139 -28.76 -16.96 -2.05
CA THR A 139 -28.35 -17.81 -3.17
C THR A 139 -27.63 -16.93 -4.18
N ILE A 140 -26.34 -17.17 -4.37
CA ILE A 140 -25.60 -16.57 -5.49
C ILE A 140 -25.90 -17.44 -6.70
N SER A 141 -26.51 -16.86 -7.73
CA SER A 141 -26.79 -17.58 -8.98
C SER A 141 -25.50 -17.88 -9.74
N GLU A 142 -25.47 -18.96 -10.53
CA GLU A 142 -24.34 -19.28 -11.41
C GLU A 142 -23.98 -18.11 -12.34
N ASN A 143 -24.99 -17.37 -12.80
CA ASN A 143 -24.77 -16.16 -13.61
C ASN A 143 -24.04 -15.06 -12.81
N GLN A 144 -24.36 -14.87 -11.54
CA GLN A 144 -23.60 -13.93 -10.70
C GLN A 144 -22.15 -14.38 -10.50
N ILE A 145 -21.91 -15.68 -10.33
CA ILE A 145 -20.54 -16.24 -10.22
C ILE A 145 -19.77 -16.05 -11.52
N ALA A 146 -20.38 -16.37 -12.67
CA ALA A 146 -19.78 -16.25 -13.98
C ALA A 146 -19.39 -14.80 -14.35
N ASN A 147 -20.06 -13.81 -13.73
CA ASN A 147 -19.76 -12.39 -13.92
C ASN A 147 -18.74 -11.83 -12.92
N ILE A 148 -18.19 -12.63 -12.01
CA ILE A 148 -17.08 -12.20 -11.14
C ILE A 148 -15.82 -12.15 -12.01
N PRO A 149 -15.20 -10.97 -12.19
CA PRO A 149 -14.00 -10.86 -13.01
C PRO A 149 -12.83 -11.58 -12.32
N PHE A 150 -12.14 -12.43 -13.06
CA PHE A 150 -10.88 -13.05 -12.62
C PHE A 150 -9.71 -12.07 -12.71
N ASP A 151 -9.76 -11.16 -13.68
CA ASP A 151 -8.78 -10.09 -13.82
C ASP A 151 -9.15 -8.92 -12.92
N LEU A 152 -8.19 -8.47 -12.11
CA LEU A 152 -8.33 -7.26 -11.31
C LEU A 152 -8.45 -6.06 -12.24
N PRO A 153 -9.54 -5.27 -12.18
CA PRO A 153 -9.63 -4.01 -12.92
C PRO A 153 -8.43 -3.12 -12.60
N GLU A 154 -7.83 -2.46 -13.60
CA GLU A 154 -6.62 -1.64 -13.38
C GLU A 154 -6.83 -0.56 -12.32
N ILE A 155 -8.03 0.03 -12.27
CA ILE A 155 -8.40 1.03 -11.26
C ILE A 155 -8.33 0.49 -9.82
N SER A 156 -8.50 -0.82 -9.63
CA SER A 156 -8.41 -1.48 -8.33
C SER A 156 -6.96 -1.61 -7.86
N LYS A 157 -5.97 -1.49 -8.75
CA LYS A 157 -4.54 -1.48 -8.40
C LYS A 157 -4.05 -0.10 -7.96
N LEU A 158 -4.91 0.92 -8.05
CA LEU A 158 -4.60 2.29 -7.69
C LEU A 158 -5.25 2.65 -6.34
N LEU A 159 -4.77 3.73 -5.76
CA LEU A 159 -5.24 4.32 -4.51
C LEU A 159 -5.53 5.80 -4.67
N LEU A 160 -6.50 6.30 -3.92
CA LEU A 160 -6.86 7.71 -3.85
C LEU A 160 -6.11 8.38 -2.68
N PHE A 161 -5.35 9.42 -3.00
CA PHE A 161 -4.90 10.42 -2.03
C PHE A 161 -5.87 11.60 -2.07
N LYS A 162 -6.32 12.08 -0.91
CA LYS A 162 -7.18 13.26 -0.81
C LYS A 162 -6.71 14.12 0.35
N SER A 163 -6.30 15.35 0.05
CA SER A 163 -5.95 16.32 1.07
C SER A 163 -7.02 17.38 1.24
N LYS A 164 -7.54 17.49 2.47
CA LYS A 164 -8.47 18.56 2.85
C LYS A 164 -7.77 19.90 3.05
N HIS A 165 -6.44 19.91 3.25
CA HIS A 165 -5.69 21.15 3.45
C HIS A 165 -5.60 22.00 2.18
N TRP A 166 -5.60 21.34 1.02
CA TRP A 166 -5.44 21.99 -0.28
C TRP A 166 -6.64 21.81 -1.21
N ASN A 167 -7.65 21.03 -0.78
CA ASN A 167 -8.77 20.60 -1.61
C ASN A 167 -8.27 20.02 -2.93
N ILE A 168 -7.40 19.02 -2.82
CA ILE A 168 -6.93 18.25 -3.96
C ILE A 168 -7.18 16.77 -3.74
N SER A 169 -7.33 16.05 -4.84
CA SER A 169 -7.20 14.60 -4.88
C SER A 169 -6.28 14.19 -6.02
N LEU A 170 -5.70 13.01 -5.91
CA LEU A 170 -4.91 12.38 -6.96
C LEU A 170 -4.95 10.87 -6.77
N ILE A 171 -4.59 10.15 -7.82
CA ILE A 171 -4.52 8.70 -7.85
C ILE A 171 -3.06 8.27 -7.96
N HIS A 172 -2.66 7.26 -7.20
CA HIS A 172 -1.31 6.71 -7.23
C HIS A 172 -1.34 5.18 -7.14
N ASP A 173 -0.25 4.51 -7.50
CA ASP A 173 -0.15 3.06 -7.31
C ASP A 173 -0.01 2.68 -5.82
N ARG A 174 -0.10 1.38 -5.52
CA ARG A 174 0.02 0.85 -4.15
C ARG A 174 1.45 0.87 -3.59
N ASN A 175 2.46 1.30 -4.34
CA ASN A 175 3.84 1.41 -3.85
C ASN A 175 4.12 2.77 -3.21
N TRP A 176 3.23 3.76 -3.37
CA TRP A 176 3.29 5.05 -2.68
C TRP A 176 2.59 5.03 -1.32
N TYR A 177 3.32 5.41 -0.27
CA TYR A 177 2.85 5.48 1.11
C TYR A 177 2.86 6.92 1.59
N VAL A 178 1.76 7.38 2.19
CA VAL A 178 1.71 8.68 2.88
C VAL A 178 2.51 8.54 4.18
N PHE A 179 3.68 9.18 4.22
CA PHE A 179 4.56 9.18 5.38
C PHE A 179 4.18 10.30 6.37
N GLN A 180 3.76 11.45 5.83
CA GLN A 180 3.31 12.59 6.62
C GLN A 180 2.32 13.42 5.80
N GLU A 181 1.29 13.96 6.46
CA GLU A 181 0.43 15.00 5.91
C GLU A 181 0.20 16.06 6.99
N ILE A 182 0.64 17.28 6.71
CA ILE A 182 0.39 18.48 7.53
C ILE A 182 -0.09 19.61 6.60
N PRO A 183 -0.64 20.71 7.11
CA PRO A 183 -1.21 21.77 6.27
C PRO A 183 -0.26 22.38 5.23
N GLU A 184 1.04 22.35 5.48
CA GLU A 184 2.07 22.95 4.62
C GLU A 184 2.57 21.97 3.55
N VAL A 185 2.63 20.67 3.87
CA VAL A 185 3.24 19.65 3.03
C VAL A 185 2.67 18.25 3.29
N ALA A 186 2.53 17.46 2.22
CA ALA A 186 2.40 16.01 2.29
C ALA A 186 3.68 15.37 1.78
N VAL A 187 4.17 14.37 2.50
CA VAL A 187 5.33 13.56 2.12
C VAL A 187 4.85 12.16 1.83
N LEU A 188 5.04 11.73 0.59
CA LEU A 188 4.80 10.37 0.16
C LEU A 188 6.14 9.70 -0.15
N ARG A 189 6.25 8.42 0.17
CA ARG A 189 7.44 7.61 -0.10
C ARG A 189 7.06 6.40 -0.92
N MET A 190 7.81 6.18 -1.98
CA MET A 190 7.63 5.05 -2.87
C MET A 190 8.58 3.94 -2.49
N VAL A 191 8.05 2.76 -2.21
CA VAL A 191 8.84 1.57 -1.88
C VAL A 191 8.63 0.49 -2.92
N ASP A 192 9.73 -0.08 -3.38
CA ASP A 192 9.74 -1.21 -4.31
C ASP A 192 10.71 -2.26 -3.78
N ASN A 193 10.23 -3.50 -3.61
CA ASN A 193 11.01 -4.61 -3.04
C ASN A 193 11.73 -4.24 -1.72
N GLY A 194 11.05 -3.47 -0.86
CA GLY A 194 11.57 -3.01 0.44
C GLY A 194 12.57 -1.85 0.38
N SER A 195 12.95 -1.37 -0.82
CA SER A 195 13.86 -0.24 -0.99
C SER A 195 13.09 1.06 -1.23
N LEU A 196 13.58 2.18 -0.67
CA LEU A 196 13.05 3.51 -0.99
C LEU A 196 13.49 3.89 -2.41
N ILE A 197 12.52 4.08 -3.30
CA ILE A 197 12.76 4.47 -4.69
C ILE A 197 12.71 5.98 -4.84
N SER A 198 11.68 6.61 -4.27
CA SER A 198 11.50 8.06 -4.37
C SER A 198 10.77 8.61 -3.14
N GLN A 199 11.08 9.86 -2.79
CA GLN A 199 10.26 10.66 -1.90
C GLN A 199 9.60 11.78 -2.72
N CYS A 200 8.28 11.88 -2.63
CA CYS A 200 7.49 12.97 -3.18
C CYS A 200 7.08 13.91 -2.05
N ASN A 201 7.37 15.20 -2.20
CA ASN A 201 6.78 16.23 -1.36
C ASN A 201 5.77 17.02 -2.19
N ILE A 202 4.55 17.14 -1.68
CA ILE A 202 3.47 17.95 -2.24
C ILE A 202 3.31 19.16 -1.35
N ALA A 203 3.50 20.37 -1.91
CA ALA A 203 3.44 21.62 -1.15
C ALA A 203 2.42 22.57 -1.76
N LYS A 204 1.75 23.33 -0.88
CA LYS A 204 0.88 24.43 -1.32
C LYS A 204 1.73 25.59 -1.84
N ILE A 205 1.39 26.09 -3.02
CA ILE A 205 1.90 27.36 -3.53
C ILE A 205 0.81 28.43 -3.35
N GLY A 206 1.22 29.68 -3.16
CA GLY A 206 0.28 30.80 -3.11
C GLY A 206 -0.62 30.82 -4.36
N SER A 207 -1.92 31.06 -4.16
CA SER A 207 -2.87 31.17 -5.27
C SER A 207 -2.50 32.34 -6.18
N ALA A 208 -2.64 32.13 -7.49
CA ALA A 208 -2.59 33.18 -8.49
C ALA A 208 -4.01 33.71 -8.78
N ALA A 209 -4.11 34.73 -9.64
CA ALA A 209 -5.40 35.14 -10.17
C ALA A 209 -5.98 34.03 -11.10
N PRO A 210 -7.31 33.98 -11.30
CA PRO A 210 -7.92 33.05 -12.24
C PRO A 210 -7.28 33.15 -13.64
N GLY A 211 -7.00 31.99 -14.25
CA GLY A 211 -6.30 31.87 -15.53
C GLY A 211 -4.80 32.19 -15.47
N GLN A 212 -4.24 32.44 -14.28
CA GLN A 212 -2.81 32.68 -14.08
C GLN A 212 -2.20 31.59 -13.21
N HIS A 213 -0.88 31.46 -13.33
CA HIS A 213 -0.06 30.57 -12.52
C HIS A 213 1.31 31.23 -12.32
N VAL A 214 2.14 30.64 -11.46
CA VAL A 214 3.54 31.04 -11.34
C VAL A 214 4.21 30.91 -12.71
N ALA A 215 4.93 31.96 -13.12
CA ALA A 215 5.65 31.95 -14.39
C ALA A 215 6.73 30.85 -14.41
N PRO A 216 6.89 30.10 -15.51
CA PRO A 216 7.92 29.06 -15.65
C PRO A 216 9.32 29.50 -15.21
N GLU A 217 9.74 30.70 -15.59
CA GLU A 217 11.06 31.24 -15.27
C GLU A 217 11.23 31.49 -13.78
N LYS A 218 10.17 31.94 -13.11
CA LYS A 218 10.16 32.13 -11.66
C LYS A 218 10.23 30.78 -10.95
N PHE A 219 9.44 29.81 -11.39
CA PHE A 219 9.47 28.46 -10.82
C PHE A 219 10.85 27.80 -10.96
N GLU A 220 11.47 27.89 -12.14
CA GLU A 220 12.84 27.42 -12.37
C GLU A 220 13.87 28.15 -11.49
N SER A 221 13.73 29.46 -11.33
CA SER A 221 14.61 30.25 -10.44
C SER A 221 14.48 29.78 -8.99
N ASP A 222 13.27 29.47 -8.53
CA ASP A 222 13.02 28.99 -7.17
C ASP A 222 13.58 27.58 -6.97
N ILE A 223 13.49 26.71 -7.97
CA ILE A 223 14.14 25.38 -7.98
C ILE A 223 15.66 25.53 -7.86
N LYS A 224 16.28 26.39 -8.68
CA LYS A 224 17.73 26.64 -8.63
C LYS A 224 18.17 27.16 -7.28
N ALA A 225 17.42 28.09 -6.70
CA ALA A 225 17.70 28.62 -5.37
C ALA A 225 17.55 27.55 -4.28
N SER A 226 16.53 26.69 -4.38
CA SER A 226 16.28 25.62 -3.42
C SER A 226 17.34 24.52 -3.44
N LEU A 227 17.84 24.16 -4.63
CA LEU A 227 18.86 23.12 -4.77
C LEU A 227 20.28 23.63 -4.50
N GLY A 228 20.56 24.91 -4.78
CA GLY A 228 21.85 25.52 -4.49
C GLY A 228 23.02 24.73 -5.08
N GLU A 229 24.00 24.38 -4.22
CA GLU A 229 25.20 23.63 -4.61
C GLU A 229 24.91 22.17 -5.03
N SER A 230 23.75 21.63 -4.65
CA SER A 230 23.35 20.28 -5.06
C SER A 230 22.95 20.20 -6.53
N LEU A 231 22.60 21.33 -7.17
CA LEU A 231 22.23 21.36 -8.58
C LEU A 231 23.46 21.30 -9.49
N SER A 232 23.46 20.36 -10.43
CA SER A 232 24.40 20.36 -11.55
C SER A 232 23.78 20.98 -12.80
N SER A 233 22.57 20.53 -13.19
CA SER A 233 21.90 21.06 -14.39
C SER A 233 20.40 20.82 -14.37
N ILE A 234 19.65 21.66 -15.12
CA ILE A 234 18.29 21.33 -15.54
C ILE A 234 18.39 20.55 -16.85
N VAL A 235 17.91 19.32 -16.86
CA VAL A 235 18.09 18.38 -17.99
C VAL A 235 16.87 18.33 -18.91
N ASP A 236 15.69 18.64 -18.39
CA ASP A 236 14.45 18.67 -19.16
C ASP A 236 13.45 19.63 -18.51
N LYS A 237 12.58 20.24 -19.32
CA LYS A 237 11.49 21.09 -18.84
C LYS A 237 10.45 21.32 -19.93
N GLY A 238 9.19 21.45 -19.52
CA GLY A 238 8.10 21.69 -20.47
C GLY A 238 6.73 21.63 -19.82
N VAL A 239 5.74 22.08 -20.59
CA VAL A 239 4.33 21.89 -20.24
C VAL A 239 3.95 20.44 -20.52
N VAL A 240 3.25 19.80 -19.60
CA VAL A 240 2.65 18.48 -19.78
C VAL A 240 1.24 18.69 -20.32
N GLU A 241 0.94 18.10 -21.48
CA GLU A 241 -0.40 18.14 -22.06
C GLU A 241 -1.32 17.18 -21.31
N VAL A 242 -2.35 17.72 -20.65
CA VAL A 242 -3.35 16.94 -19.92
C VAL A 242 -4.76 17.30 -20.34
N ASN A 243 -5.65 16.30 -20.35
CA ASN A 243 -7.05 16.48 -20.72
C ASN A 243 -7.91 17.09 -19.59
N SER A 244 -7.35 17.24 -18.38
CA SER A 244 -8.08 17.71 -17.19
C SER A 244 -8.33 19.22 -17.18
N GLY A 245 -7.71 19.99 -18.10
CA GLY A 245 -7.75 21.46 -18.10
C GLY A 245 -6.80 22.11 -17.09
N ASN A 246 -6.14 21.30 -16.24
CA ASN A 246 -5.10 21.80 -15.35
C ASN A 246 -3.85 22.18 -16.14
N TYR A 247 -3.18 23.25 -15.71
CA TYR A 247 -1.84 23.56 -16.19
C TYR A 247 -0.82 22.75 -15.39
N ILE A 248 0.07 22.03 -16.08
CA ILE A 248 1.15 21.27 -15.46
C ILE A 248 2.47 21.63 -16.13
N TYR A 249 3.41 22.18 -15.37
CA TYR A 249 4.76 22.48 -15.83
C TYR A 249 5.78 21.61 -15.12
N ARG A 250 6.55 20.85 -15.89
CA ARG A 250 7.54 19.88 -15.41
C ARG A 250 8.95 20.45 -15.57
N VAL A 251 9.79 20.22 -14.57
CA VAL A 251 11.24 20.54 -14.61
C VAL A 251 12.01 19.37 -14.01
N VAL A 252 12.97 18.83 -14.74
CA VAL A 252 13.90 17.80 -14.26
C VAL A 252 15.26 18.42 -14.01
N ALA A 253 15.73 18.30 -12.78
CA ALA A 253 17.05 18.72 -12.36
C ALA A 253 17.90 17.50 -12.00
N SER A 254 19.17 17.51 -12.39
CA SER A 254 20.17 16.53 -11.97
C SER A 254 21.22 17.18 -11.10
N GLY A 255 21.81 16.39 -10.21
CA GLY A 255 22.96 16.82 -9.42
C GLY A 255 23.36 15.81 -8.36
N SER A 256 23.85 16.29 -7.22
CA SER A 256 24.28 15.41 -6.13
C SER A 256 23.92 15.94 -4.76
N ALA A 257 23.63 15.03 -3.83
CA ALA A 257 23.46 15.35 -2.43
C ALA A 257 24.09 14.24 -1.59
N ASN A 258 24.86 14.60 -0.56
CA ASN A 258 25.53 13.66 0.33
C ASN A 258 26.38 12.59 -0.40
N GLY A 259 26.98 12.94 -1.54
CA GLY A 259 27.81 12.03 -2.34
C GLY A 259 27.03 11.05 -3.22
N LEU A 260 25.70 11.17 -3.29
CA LEU A 260 24.84 10.37 -4.15
C LEU A 260 24.41 11.19 -5.37
N GLU A 261 24.35 10.54 -6.54
CA GLU A 261 23.74 11.12 -7.73
C GLU A 261 22.23 11.20 -7.54
N MET A 262 21.67 12.37 -7.76
CA MET A 262 20.27 12.68 -7.50
C MET A 262 19.61 13.25 -8.76
N VAL A 263 18.35 12.90 -8.92
CA VAL A 263 17.43 13.51 -9.87
C VAL A 263 16.23 14.03 -9.09
N TRP A 264 15.89 15.30 -9.33
CA TRP A 264 14.69 15.93 -8.79
C TRP A 264 13.74 16.26 -9.93
N ILE A 265 12.51 15.74 -9.84
CA ILE A 265 11.46 16.01 -10.81
C ILE A 265 10.44 16.92 -10.14
N TYR A 266 10.37 18.16 -10.59
CA TYR A 266 9.45 19.17 -10.10
C TYR A 266 8.25 19.30 -11.02
N TYR A 267 7.08 19.48 -10.41
CA TYR A 267 5.87 19.84 -11.12
C TYR A 267 5.22 21.05 -10.46
N LEU A 268 4.81 22.03 -11.26
CA LEU A 268 3.86 23.07 -10.88
C LEU A 268 2.51 22.71 -11.48
N CYS A 269 1.51 22.48 -10.63
CA CYS A 269 0.14 22.21 -11.05
C CYS A 269 -0.74 23.40 -10.68
N ALA A 270 -1.54 23.89 -11.63
CA ALA A 270 -2.46 25.01 -11.42
C ALA A 270 -3.84 24.72 -12.00
N ALA A 271 -4.88 25.05 -11.24
CA ALA A 271 -6.26 25.06 -11.68
C ALA A 271 -6.62 26.38 -12.37
N GLU A 272 -7.69 26.37 -13.18
CA GLU A 272 -8.22 27.57 -13.83
C GLU A 272 -8.61 28.69 -12.86
N ASP A 273 -8.98 28.34 -11.62
CA ASP A 273 -9.33 29.32 -10.57
C ASP A 273 -8.11 29.95 -9.86
N GLY A 274 -6.89 29.58 -10.28
CA GLY A 274 -5.64 30.12 -9.74
C GLY A 274 -5.11 29.37 -8.52
N ARG A 275 -5.75 28.29 -8.06
CA ARG A 275 -5.15 27.40 -7.04
C ARG A 275 -3.95 26.66 -7.63
N GLN A 276 -2.91 26.49 -6.81
CA GLN A 276 -1.65 25.90 -7.24
C GLN A 276 -1.02 25.03 -6.16
N VAL A 277 -0.37 23.96 -6.59
CA VAL A 277 0.46 23.09 -5.76
C VAL A 277 1.74 22.74 -6.51
N SER A 278 2.82 22.46 -5.79
CA SER A 278 4.01 21.86 -6.36
C SER A 278 4.22 20.44 -5.87
N PHE A 279 4.85 19.65 -6.73
CA PHE A 279 5.42 18.37 -6.41
C PHE A 279 6.93 18.45 -6.59
N VAL A 280 7.67 17.78 -5.71
CA VAL A 280 9.06 17.43 -5.95
C VAL A 280 9.28 15.96 -5.65
N PHE A 281 9.71 15.21 -6.65
CA PHE A 281 10.13 13.82 -6.52
C PHE A 281 11.65 13.79 -6.44
N ALA A 282 12.20 13.44 -5.29
CA ALA A 282 13.63 13.17 -5.12
C ALA A 282 13.89 11.68 -5.35
N VAL A 283 14.87 11.37 -6.21
CA VAL A 283 15.18 10.02 -6.67
C VAL A 283 16.70 9.88 -6.75
N GLU A 284 17.26 8.80 -6.21
CA GLU A 284 18.66 8.45 -6.49
C GLU A 284 18.80 8.02 -7.96
N GLY A 285 19.91 8.37 -8.61
CA GLY A 285 20.08 8.16 -10.06
C GLY A 285 19.86 6.71 -10.51
N ASN A 286 20.28 5.74 -9.70
CA ASN A 286 20.10 4.30 -9.94
C ASN A 286 18.63 3.82 -9.84
N ASN A 287 17.74 4.64 -9.28
CA ASN A 287 16.33 4.32 -9.06
C ASN A 287 15.40 4.96 -10.11
N ILE A 288 15.93 5.76 -11.05
CA ILE A 288 15.11 6.44 -12.07
C ILE A 288 14.39 5.47 -13.00
N GLU A 289 15.05 4.40 -13.42
CA GLU A 289 14.42 3.37 -14.25
C GLU A 289 13.33 2.62 -13.46
N ILE A 290 13.52 2.42 -12.14
CA ILE A 290 12.53 1.79 -11.27
C ILE A 290 11.33 2.72 -11.06
N LEU A 291 11.54 4.04 -10.92
CA LEU A 291 10.46 5.02 -10.83
C LEU A 291 9.54 4.92 -12.05
N ASN A 292 10.09 4.71 -13.25
CA ASN A 292 9.34 4.37 -14.48
C ASN A 292 8.15 5.31 -14.77
N SER A 293 8.37 6.63 -14.70
CA SER A 293 7.34 7.66 -14.95
C SER A 293 6.10 7.59 -14.05
N ARG A 294 6.16 6.87 -12.92
CA ARG A 294 5.07 6.79 -11.94
C ARG A 294 4.82 8.13 -11.23
N ASP A 295 5.81 9.02 -11.22
CA ASP A 295 5.67 10.42 -10.82
C ASP A 295 4.71 11.18 -11.74
N LEU A 296 4.89 11.04 -13.07
CA LEU A 296 4.04 11.69 -14.06
C LEU A 296 2.61 11.16 -13.99
N SER A 297 2.44 9.83 -13.93
CA SER A 297 1.11 9.20 -13.82
C SER A 297 0.34 9.68 -12.59
N MET A 298 1.04 9.91 -11.47
CA MET A 298 0.44 10.47 -10.26
C MET A 298 0.02 11.92 -10.47
N VAL A 299 0.91 12.76 -11.03
CA VAL A 299 0.67 14.19 -11.19
C VAL A 299 -0.44 14.49 -12.20
N GLU A 300 -0.51 13.75 -13.31
CA GLU A 300 -1.55 13.92 -14.33
C GLU A 300 -2.97 13.66 -13.79
N SER A 301 -3.08 12.85 -12.73
CA SER A 301 -4.36 12.51 -12.09
C SER A 301 -4.86 13.55 -11.09
N ILE A 302 -4.14 14.66 -10.90
CA ILE A 302 -4.54 15.67 -9.92
C ILE A 302 -5.88 16.30 -10.28
N GLU A 303 -6.76 16.41 -9.28
CA GLU A 303 -8.01 17.13 -9.34
C GLU A 303 -8.06 18.18 -8.22
N PHE A 304 -8.42 19.41 -8.58
CA PHE A 304 -8.65 20.50 -7.63
C PHE A 304 -10.11 20.51 -7.19
N GLU A 305 -10.38 19.78 -6.12
CA GLU A 305 -11.69 19.57 -5.53
C GLU A 305 -12.37 20.90 -5.16
N PRO A 306 -13.70 21.03 -5.30
CA PRO A 306 -14.41 22.22 -4.83
C PRO A 306 -14.12 22.47 -3.36
N VAL A 307 -13.96 23.75 -2.99
CA VAL A 307 -13.94 24.14 -1.59
C VAL A 307 -15.34 23.85 -1.04
N GLY A 308 -15.46 22.89 -0.12
CA GLY A 308 -16.75 22.58 0.51
C GLY A 308 -17.36 23.84 1.14
N GLN A 309 -18.66 24.05 0.93
CA GLN A 309 -19.47 25.00 1.71
C GLN A 309 -19.54 24.57 3.17
#